data_AF-K2BZY9-F1
#
_entry.id   AF-K2BZY9-F1
#
_cell.length_a   1.000
_cell.length_b   1.000
_cell.length_c   1.000
_cell.angle_alpha   90.00
_cell.angle_beta   90.00
_cell.angle_gamma   90.00
#
_symmetry.space_group_name_H-M   'P 1'
#
loop_
_entity.id
_entity.type
_entity.pdbx_description
1 polymer ?
#
loop_
_entity_poly.entity_id
_entity_poly.type
_entity_poly.pdbx_seq_one_letter_code
_entity_poly.pdbx_strand_id
1 'polypeptide(L)'
;MTILIPLAGAGSRFAQAGYTDPKPLIPVDGQPMIIRATADLPSGNQWVFICRAEHLAYYPLRQTLEQAYPGCQIIPIDYLTEGQASTCLLAKDYINNEQALLIGACDNGITYHQARWQQLMDDSTVDALIFTFRNNVTVERNPKAYGWVEVNPDQTVKHVSVKMPISKDPIHDHAVVGAFWFRQGKMFVQAAEEMIKKNTRINNEFYVDECMNNAVQLGVRVKVFEIDKYICWGTPNDLLTYNYWQEYFQATP
;
A
#
# COMPACT_ATOMS: atom_id res chain seq x y z
N MET A 1 -10.29 -8.87 -10.29
CA MET A 1 -9.53 -8.68 -9.04
C MET A 1 -10.12 -7.50 -8.31
N THR A 2 -10.30 -7.64 -7.00
CA THR A 2 -10.72 -6.55 -6.12
C THR A 2 -9.50 -5.74 -5.68
N ILE A 3 -9.58 -4.42 -5.80
CA ILE A 3 -8.57 -3.49 -5.27
C ILE A 3 -9.14 -2.85 -4.02
N LEU A 4 -8.40 -2.98 -2.92
CA LEU A 4 -8.76 -2.46 -1.61
C LEU A 4 -7.78 -1.36 -1.21
N ILE A 5 -8.29 -0.16 -0.93
CA ILE A 5 -7.46 0.96 -0.47
C ILE A 5 -7.95 1.45 0.89
N PRO A 6 -7.18 1.24 1.98
CA PRO A 6 -7.49 1.78 3.30
C PRO A 6 -7.08 3.26 3.40
N LEU A 7 -8.06 4.15 3.49
CA LEU A 7 -7.94 5.61 3.60
C LEU A 7 -8.34 6.15 4.99
N ALA A 8 -8.37 5.28 5.99
CA ALA A 8 -8.82 5.58 7.36
C ALA A 8 -7.77 6.26 8.25
N GLY A 9 -6.53 6.44 7.78
CA GLY A 9 -5.47 7.05 8.57
C GLY A 9 -5.69 8.55 8.81
N ALA A 10 -5.24 9.05 9.96
CA ALA A 10 -5.42 10.45 10.36
C ALA A 10 -4.64 11.47 9.50
N GLY A 11 -3.65 11.04 8.71
CA GLY A 11 -2.85 11.94 7.88
C GLY A 11 -2.10 13.04 8.65
N SER A 12 -1.88 12.85 9.96
CA SER A 12 -1.49 13.93 10.89
C SER A 12 -0.22 14.68 10.50
N ARG A 13 0.73 14.04 9.80
CA ARG A 13 1.95 14.69 9.30
C ARG A 13 1.65 15.85 8.34
N PHE A 14 0.64 15.68 7.48
CA PHE A 14 0.22 16.72 6.54
C PHE A 14 -0.54 17.84 7.28
N ALA A 15 -1.47 17.48 8.17
CA ALA A 15 -2.18 18.48 8.98
C ALA A 15 -1.21 19.34 9.83
N GLN A 16 -0.20 18.72 10.45
CA GLN A 16 0.84 19.43 11.23
C GLN A 16 1.71 20.34 10.35
N ALA A 17 1.87 20.02 9.08
CA ALA A 17 2.57 20.85 8.10
C ALA A 17 1.69 21.94 7.47
N GLY A 18 0.43 22.09 7.93
CA GLY A 18 -0.49 23.15 7.50
C GLY A 18 -1.36 22.81 6.29
N TYR A 19 -1.39 21.56 5.84
CA TYR A 19 -2.30 21.15 4.76
C TYR A 19 -3.74 21.12 5.27
N THR A 20 -4.66 21.71 4.51
CA THR A 20 -6.09 21.77 4.83
C THR A 20 -6.88 20.60 4.26
N ASP A 21 -6.43 20.05 3.14
CA ASP A 21 -7.05 18.88 2.51
C ASP A 21 -6.56 17.58 3.17
N PRO A 22 -7.43 16.57 3.31
CA PRO A 22 -7.01 15.27 3.80
C PRO A 22 -6.04 14.64 2.81
N LYS A 23 -5.05 13.87 3.31
CA LYS A 23 -3.96 13.26 2.52
C LYS A 23 -4.40 12.71 1.14
N PRO A 24 -5.49 11.92 1.02
CA PRO A 24 -5.89 11.36 -0.28
C PRO A 24 -6.22 12.41 -1.35
N LEU A 25 -6.62 13.62 -0.94
CA LEU A 25 -7.04 14.70 -1.83
C LEU A 25 -5.96 15.74 -2.12
N ILE A 26 -4.83 15.68 -1.41
CA ILE A 26 -3.70 16.58 -1.68
C ILE A 26 -3.25 16.40 -3.14
N PRO A 27 -3.03 17.47 -3.91
CA PRO A 27 -2.73 17.35 -5.32
C PRO A 27 -1.30 16.82 -5.57
N VAL A 28 -1.19 15.91 -6.55
CA VAL A 28 0.05 15.41 -7.16
C VAL A 28 -0.15 15.50 -8.67
N ASP A 29 0.68 16.26 -9.37
CA ASP A 29 0.56 16.54 -10.82
C ASP A 29 -0.85 17.03 -11.23
N GLY A 30 -1.48 17.86 -10.39
CA GLY A 30 -2.82 18.39 -10.63
C GLY A 30 -3.97 17.39 -10.40
N GLN A 31 -3.70 16.17 -9.94
CA GLN A 31 -4.71 15.17 -9.59
C GLN A 31 -4.70 14.86 -8.08
N PRO A 32 -5.82 14.44 -7.47
CA PRO A 32 -5.82 13.96 -6.09
C PRO A 32 -4.82 12.81 -5.90
N MET A 33 -4.02 12.85 -4.83
CA MET A 33 -2.95 11.88 -4.54
C MET A 33 -3.43 10.43 -4.66
N ILE A 34 -4.64 10.13 -4.18
CA ILE A 34 -5.23 8.80 -4.30
C ILE A 34 -5.36 8.37 -5.75
N ILE A 35 -5.89 9.22 -6.62
CA ILE A 35 -6.12 8.89 -8.03
C ILE A 35 -4.80 8.67 -8.75
N ARG A 36 -3.79 9.49 -8.45
CA ARG A 36 -2.45 9.31 -9.01
C ARG A 36 -1.83 7.99 -8.57
N ALA A 37 -1.92 7.65 -7.29
CA ALA A 37 -1.37 6.43 -6.72
C ALA A 37 -2.06 5.16 -7.26
N THR A 38 -3.39 5.16 -7.32
CA THR A 38 -4.15 3.99 -7.77
C THR A 38 -4.13 3.79 -9.27
N ALA A 39 -3.83 4.82 -10.06
CA ALA A 39 -3.61 4.70 -11.50
C ALA A 39 -2.37 3.87 -11.86
N ASP A 40 -1.38 3.80 -10.96
CA ASP A 40 -0.14 3.06 -11.17
C ASP A 40 -0.25 1.58 -10.74
N LEU A 41 -1.37 1.14 -10.14
CA LEU A 41 -1.58 -0.24 -9.71
C LEU A 41 -2.01 -1.16 -10.87
N PRO A 42 -1.72 -2.48 -10.78
CA PRO A 42 -2.32 -3.45 -11.69
C PRO A 42 -3.85 -3.36 -11.71
N SER A 43 -4.43 -3.53 -12.91
CA SER A 43 -5.84 -3.28 -13.13
C SER A 43 -6.77 -4.21 -12.32
N GLY A 44 -7.85 -3.63 -11.82
CA GLY A 44 -8.91 -4.32 -11.09
C GLY A 44 -10.27 -3.92 -11.62
N ASN A 45 -11.27 -4.77 -11.40
CA ASN A 45 -12.64 -4.56 -11.85
C ASN A 45 -13.62 -4.23 -10.71
N GLN A 46 -13.16 -4.36 -9.46
CA GLN A 46 -13.91 -3.99 -8.27
C GLN A 46 -13.01 -3.15 -7.38
N TRP A 47 -13.52 -2.02 -6.92
CA TRP A 47 -12.79 -1.09 -6.07
C TRP A 47 -13.51 -0.94 -4.74
N VAL A 48 -12.76 -1.07 -3.65
CA VAL A 48 -13.27 -0.91 -2.29
C VAL A 48 -12.39 0.08 -1.55
N PHE A 49 -12.98 1.14 -1.02
CA PHE A 49 -12.30 2.19 -0.28
C PHE A 49 -12.84 2.23 1.15
N ILE A 50 -11.96 2.23 2.15
CA ILE A 50 -12.35 2.43 3.55
C ILE A 50 -11.92 3.83 3.96
N CYS A 51 -12.87 4.73 4.19
CA CYS A 51 -12.61 6.15 4.32
C CYS A 51 -13.06 6.70 5.68
N ARG A 52 -12.41 7.77 6.15
CA ARG A 52 -12.96 8.59 7.24
C ARG A 52 -14.30 9.20 6.81
N ALA A 53 -15.34 9.04 7.61
CA ALA A 53 -16.66 9.63 7.39
C ALA A 53 -16.58 11.16 7.27
N GLU A 54 -15.72 11.78 8.06
CA GLU A 54 -15.39 13.21 7.99
C GLU A 54 -14.90 13.64 6.59
N HIS A 55 -13.98 12.88 5.97
CA HIS A 55 -13.48 13.21 4.64
C HIS A 55 -14.57 13.09 3.56
N LEU A 56 -15.53 12.18 3.75
CA LEU A 56 -16.66 12.04 2.83
C LEU A 56 -17.73 13.13 3.02
N ALA A 57 -17.85 13.67 4.24
CA ALA A 57 -18.84 14.67 4.59
C ALA A 57 -18.42 16.10 4.23
N TYR A 58 -17.14 16.44 4.44
CA TYR A 58 -16.65 17.82 4.32
C TYR A 58 -15.74 18.07 3.11
N TYR A 59 -15.33 17.02 2.42
CA TYR A 59 -14.45 17.12 1.25
C TYR A 59 -15.01 16.33 0.07
N PRO A 60 -14.59 16.61 -1.18
CA PRO A 60 -15.15 15.96 -2.36
C PRO A 60 -14.69 14.49 -2.54
N LEU A 61 -14.21 13.82 -1.48
CA LEU A 61 -13.62 12.47 -1.58
C LEU A 61 -14.57 11.47 -2.22
N ARG A 62 -15.84 11.45 -1.83
CA ARG A 62 -16.84 10.55 -2.43
C ARG A 62 -16.94 10.77 -3.94
N GLN A 63 -17.15 12.03 -4.34
CA GLN A 63 -17.29 12.41 -5.74
C GLN A 63 -16.03 12.04 -6.54
N THR A 64 -14.84 12.34 -6.01
CA THR A 64 -13.55 12.00 -6.63
C THR A 64 -13.43 10.49 -6.89
N LEU A 65 -13.76 9.66 -5.89
CA LEU A 65 -13.66 8.20 -6.02
C LEU A 65 -14.71 7.63 -6.98
N GLU A 66 -15.96 8.08 -6.90
CA GLU A 66 -17.05 7.60 -7.77
C GLU A 66 -16.85 8.02 -9.23
N GLN A 67 -16.26 9.19 -9.49
CA GLN A 67 -15.89 9.65 -10.83
C GLN A 67 -14.75 8.83 -11.43
N ALA A 68 -13.70 8.56 -10.65
CA ALA A 68 -12.55 7.79 -11.12
C ALA A 68 -12.84 6.28 -11.23
N TYR A 69 -13.68 5.76 -10.32
CA TYR A 69 -13.99 4.34 -10.20
C TYR A 69 -15.52 4.13 -10.08
N PRO A 70 -16.26 4.21 -11.21
CA PRO A 70 -17.70 4.00 -11.21
C PRO A 70 -18.09 2.64 -10.59
N GLY A 71 -19.06 2.66 -9.66
CA GLY A 71 -19.52 1.46 -8.96
C GLY A 71 -18.61 0.97 -7.83
N CYS A 72 -17.59 1.76 -7.44
CA CYS A 72 -16.78 1.43 -6.27
C CYS A 72 -17.61 1.36 -4.98
N GLN A 73 -17.14 0.55 -4.04
CA GLN A 73 -17.70 0.44 -2.70
C GLN A 73 -16.94 1.38 -1.77
N ILE A 74 -17.65 2.22 -1.02
CA ILE A 74 -17.06 3.14 -0.05
C ILE A 74 -17.61 2.79 1.33
N ILE A 75 -16.73 2.37 2.22
CA ILE A 75 -17.03 2.01 3.61
C ILE A 75 -16.60 3.19 4.50
N PRO A 76 -17.55 4.00 5.02
CA PRO A 76 -17.24 5.11 5.92
C PRO A 76 -16.97 4.61 7.35
N ILE A 77 -16.00 5.22 8.04
CA ILE A 77 -15.77 5.04 9.47
C ILE A 77 -15.53 6.37 10.19
N ASP A 78 -16.03 6.51 11.40
CA ASP A 78 -15.88 7.70 12.25
C ASP A 78 -14.82 7.55 13.35
N TYR A 79 -14.22 6.37 13.49
CA TYR A 79 -13.18 6.06 14.47
C TYR A 79 -11.82 5.74 13.82
N LEU A 80 -10.75 5.89 14.60
CA LEU A 80 -9.42 5.42 14.17
C LEU A 80 -9.32 3.92 14.43
N THR A 81 -8.91 3.18 13.42
CA THR A 81 -8.61 1.75 13.54
C THR A 81 -7.25 1.54 14.18
N GLU A 82 -6.98 0.30 14.56
CA GLU A 82 -5.73 -0.10 15.19
C GLU A 82 -4.63 -0.41 14.17
N GLY A 83 -4.68 0.16 12.97
CA GLY A 83 -3.70 -0.03 11.89
C GLY A 83 -4.29 -0.53 10.59
N GLN A 84 -3.49 -0.52 9.53
CA GLN A 84 -3.88 -0.79 8.15
C GLN A 84 -4.57 -2.14 7.95
N ALA A 85 -4.06 -3.21 8.58
CA ALA A 85 -4.64 -4.54 8.43
C ALA A 85 -6.03 -4.62 9.06
N SER A 86 -6.21 -4.03 10.26
CA SER A 86 -7.53 -3.96 10.92
C SER A 86 -8.52 -3.11 10.12
N THR A 87 -8.05 -2.03 9.47
CA THR A 87 -8.86 -1.25 8.52
C THR A 87 -9.35 -2.11 7.37
N CYS A 88 -8.45 -2.88 6.74
CA CYS A 88 -8.79 -3.73 5.59
C CYS A 88 -9.85 -4.79 5.95
N LEU A 89 -9.83 -5.33 7.17
CA LEU A 89 -10.83 -6.30 7.63
C LEU A 89 -12.25 -5.72 7.74
N LEU A 90 -12.43 -4.40 7.75
CA LEU A 90 -13.77 -3.81 7.66
C LEU A 90 -14.45 -4.08 6.31
N ALA A 91 -13.67 -4.43 5.29
CA ALA A 91 -14.16 -4.86 3.99
C ALA A 91 -14.31 -6.39 3.87
N LYS A 92 -14.29 -7.15 4.99
CA LYS A 92 -14.29 -8.63 4.99
C LYS A 92 -15.38 -9.23 4.09
N ASP A 93 -16.59 -8.67 4.10
CA ASP A 93 -17.71 -9.17 3.29
C ASP A 93 -17.46 -9.04 1.77
N TYR A 94 -16.57 -8.15 1.35
CA TYR A 94 -16.20 -7.95 -0.06
C TYR A 94 -14.95 -8.73 -0.48
N ILE A 95 -14.08 -9.09 0.48
CA ILE A 95 -12.75 -9.64 0.19
C ILE A 95 -12.54 -11.08 0.70
N ASN A 96 -13.38 -11.59 1.61
CA ASN A 96 -13.25 -12.95 2.15
C ASN A 96 -13.84 -14.00 1.20
N ASN A 97 -13.25 -14.12 0.02
CA ASN A 97 -13.70 -15.02 -1.03
C ASN A 97 -12.52 -15.58 -1.83
N GLU A 98 -12.81 -16.29 -2.92
CA GLU A 98 -11.81 -16.92 -3.78
C GLU A 98 -11.32 -16.02 -4.92
N GLN A 99 -11.75 -14.76 -4.96
CA GLN A 99 -11.29 -13.80 -5.96
C GLN A 99 -9.97 -13.18 -5.51
N ALA A 100 -9.13 -12.82 -6.50
CA ALA A 100 -7.87 -12.13 -6.22
C ALA A 100 -8.11 -10.76 -5.57
N LEU A 101 -7.23 -10.41 -4.64
CA LEU A 101 -7.25 -9.16 -3.87
C LEU A 101 -5.90 -8.44 -4.07
N LEU A 102 -5.94 -7.16 -4.37
CA LEU A 102 -4.79 -6.25 -4.28
C LEU A 102 -5.09 -5.18 -3.23
N ILE A 103 -4.30 -5.14 -2.17
CA ILE A 103 -4.31 -4.05 -1.19
C ILE A 103 -3.27 -3.03 -1.64
N GLY A 104 -3.63 -1.76 -1.74
CA GLY A 104 -2.73 -0.69 -2.18
C GLY A 104 -2.65 0.47 -1.19
N ALA A 105 -1.66 1.34 -1.41
CA ALA A 105 -1.51 2.60 -0.69
C ALA A 105 -2.06 3.78 -1.53
N CYS A 106 -2.21 4.93 -0.89
CA CYS A 106 -2.76 6.13 -1.54
C CYS A 106 -1.73 7.25 -1.76
N ASP A 107 -0.45 6.99 -1.47
CA ASP A 107 0.57 8.01 -1.27
C ASP A 107 1.93 7.64 -1.86
N ASN A 108 1.94 6.84 -2.91
CA ASN A 108 3.13 6.59 -3.71
C ASN A 108 2.79 6.42 -5.19
N GLY A 109 3.80 6.62 -6.04
CA GLY A 109 3.75 6.29 -7.45
C GLY A 109 4.70 5.14 -7.75
N ILE A 110 4.32 4.28 -8.68
CA ILE A 110 5.12 3.13 -9.10
C ILE A 110 5.16 2.98 -10.62
N THR A 111 6.24 2.40 -11.13
CA THR A 111 6.27 1.85 -12.49
C THR A 111 6.74 0.41 -12.43
N TYR A 112 6.15 -0.46 -13.25
CA TYR A 112 6.54 -1.86 -13.31
C TYR A 112 6.37 -2.43 -14.72
N HIS A 113 7.14 -3.48 -15.04
CA HIS A 113 6.98 -4.21 -16.30
C HIS A 113 5.77 -5.15 -16.27
N GLN A 114 4.80 -4.90 -17.14
CA GLN A 114 3.57 -5.71 -17.26
C GLN A 114 3.87 -7.20 -17.53
N ALA A 115 4.92 -7.53 -18.29
CA ALA A 115 5.29 -8.91 -18.56
C ALA A 115 5.73 -9.67 -17.30
N ARG A 116 6.46 -9.01 -16.39
CA ARG A 116 6.88 -9.61 -15.10
C ARG A 116 5.68 -9.82 -14.18
N TRP A 117 4.75 -8.86 -14.17
CA TRP A 117 3.48 -8.99 -13.46
C TRP A 117 2.68 -10.21 -13.97
N GLN A 118 2.48 -10.30 -15.29
CA GLN A 118 1.72 -11.39 -15.89
C GLN A 118 2.34 -12.77 -15.61
N GLN A 119 3.67 -12.88 -15.71
CA GLN A 119 4.38 -14.12 -15.39
C GLN A 119 4.10 -14.62 -13.96
N LEU A 120 4.04 -13.72 -12.97
CA LEU A 120 3.74 -14.10 -11.58
C LEU A 120 2.26 -14.42 -11.37
N MET A 121 1.36 -13.78 -12.11
CA MET A 121 -0.08 -14.10 -12.07
C MET A 121 -0.35 -15.51 -12.60
N ASP A 122 0.36 -15.90 -13.66
CA ASP A 122 0.25 -17.22 -14.31
C ASP A 122 0.99 -18.33 -13.52
N ASP A 123 1.91 -17.97 -12.62
CA ASP A 123 2.61 -18.92 -11.76
C ASP A 123 1.69 -19.46 -10.66
N SER A 124 1.15 -20.67 -10.87
CA SER A 124 0.31 -21.37 -9.88
C SER A 124 1.02 -21.70 -8.57
N THR A 125 2.34 -21.47 -8.47
CA THR A 125 3.12 -21.62 -7.23
C THR A 125 3.15 -20.38 -6.35
N VAL A 126 2.56 -19.27 -6.80
CA VAL A 126 2.50 -18.01 -6.06
C VAL A 126 1.08 -17.79 -5.54
N ASP A 127 0.92 -17.62 -4.24
CA ASP A 127 -0.37 -17.31 -3.61
C ASP A 127 -0.48 -15.86 -3.18
N ALA A 128 0.64 -15.20 -2.92
CA ALA A 128 0.67 -13.78 -2.58
C ALA A 128 1.96 -13.09 -3.05
N LEU A 129 1.89 -11.78 -3.23
CA LEU A 129 3.02 -10.95 -3.60
C LEU A 129 3.13 -9.74 -2.68
N ILE A 130 4.36 -9.41 -2.30
CA ILE A 130 4.71 -8.13 -1.69
C ILE A 130 5.36 -7.26 -2.77
N PHE A 131 4.80 -6.07 -3.02
CA PHE A 131 5.40 -5.12 -3.94
C PHE A 131 6.60 -4.49 -3.25
N THR A 132 7.76 -4.56 -3.89
CA THR A 132 9.02 -4.11 -3.30
C THR A 132 9.83 -3.27 -4.28
N PHE A 133 10.76 -2.49 -3.74
CA PHE A 133 11.74 -1.75 -4.52
C PHE A 133 13.12 -1.84 -3.84
N ARG A 134 14.17 -1.60 -4.62
CA ARG A 134 15.57 -1.55 -4.20
C ARG A 134 16.29 -0.42 -4.92
N ASN A 135 17.55 -0.18 -4.54
CA ASN A 135 18.43 0.78 -5.20
C ASN A 135 17.86 2.21 -5.19
N ASN A 136 17.20 2.59 -4.09
CA ASN A 136 16.57 3.88 -3.93
C ASN A 136 17.11 4.60 -2.69
N VAL A 137 17.77 5.74 -2.90
CA VAL A 137 18.43 6.55 -1.86
C VAL A 137 17.49 7.05 -0.76
N THR A 138 16.16 7.03 -0.98
CA THR A 138 15.20 7.42 0.07
C THR A 138 15.25 6.46 1.27
N VAL A 139 15.67 5.22 1.08
CA VAL A 139 15.76 4.25 2.17
C VAL A 139 16.98 4.48 3.06
N GLU A 140 18.05 5.07 2.54
CA GLU A 140 19.25 5.38 3.33
C GLU A 140 19.01 6.57 4.28
N ARG A 141 18.19 7.54 3.86
CA ARG A 141 17.88 8.73 4.67
C ARG A 141 17.09 8.39 5.92
N ASN A 142 16.14 7.44 5.81
CA ASN A 142 15.32 7.03 6.94
C ASN A 142 14.96 5.53 6.84
N PRO A 143 15.92 4.63 7.07
CA PRO A 143 15.71 3.19 6.88
C PRO A 143 14.66 2.61 7.82
N LYS A 144 14.40 3.28 8.94
CA LYS A 144 13.36 2.90 9.90
C LYS A 144 11.96 3.35 9.51
N ALA A 145 11.78 4.02 8.37
CA ALA A 145 10.46 4.41 7.87
C ALA A 145 9.72 3.26 7.17
N TYR A 146 10.43 2.25 6.67
CA TYR A 146 9.92 1.26 5.72
C TYR A 146 9.62 -0.10 6.36
N GLY A 147 8.81 -0.90 5.67
CA GLY A 147 8.82 -2.36 5.80
C GLY A 147 9.91 -2.96 4.93
N TRP A 148 10.46 -4.08 5.36
CA TRP A 148 11.58 -4.75 4.70
C TRP A 148 11.29 -6.24 4.52
N VAL A 149 11.80 -6.82 3.44
CA VAL A 149 11.57 -8.23 3.11
C VAL A 149 12.89 -8.97 2.98
N GLU A 150 13.10 -9.98 3.81
CA GLU A 150 14.15 -10.98 3.63
C GLU A 150 13.61 -12.09 2.70
N VAL A 151 14.39 -12.42 1.66
CA VAL A 151 14.00 -13.40 0.63
C VAL A 151 15.00 -14.55 0.54
N ASN A 152 14.51 -15.71 0.11
CA ASN A 152 15.33 -16.82 -0.34
C ASN A 152 15.88 -16.55 -1.76
N PRO A 153 16.87 -17.33 -2.26
CA PRO A 153 17.42 -17.16 -3.60
C PRO A 153 16.39 -17.18 -4.73
N ASP A 154 15.29 -17.94 -4.56
CA ASP A 154 14.19 -18.06 -5.52
C ASP A 154 13.12 -16.94 -5.40
N GLN A 155 13.43 -15.88 -4.64
CA GLN A 155 12.54 -14.73 -4.39
C GLN A 155 11.30 -15.05 -3.54
N THR A 156 11.22 -16.24 -2.92
CA THR A 156 10.22 -16.51 -1.89
C THR A 156 10.53 -15.75 -0.62
N VAL A 157 9.49 -15.25 0.05
CA VAL A 157 9.62 -14.47 1.29
C VAL A 157 10.02 -15.40 2.43
N LYS A 158 11.12 -15.08 3.10
CA LYS A 158 11.58 -15.76 4.31
C LYS A 158 11.03 -15.07 5.56
N HIS A 159 11.08 -13.74 5.60
CA HIS A 159 10.62 -12.94 6.73
C HIS A 159 10.33 -11.49 6.30
N VAL A 160 9.36 -10.85 6.95
CA VAL A 160 9.09 -9.41 6.82
C VAL A 160 9.42 -8.70 8.13
N SER A 161 10.20 -7.62 8.05
CA SER A 161 10.62 -6.80 9.20
C SER A 161 10.13 -5.36 9.03
N VAL A 162 9.32 -4.88 9.95
CA VAL A 162 8.72 -3.53 9.86
C VAL A 162 9.53 -2.54 10.69
N LYS A 163 9.88 -1.37 10.12
CA LYS A 163 10.69 -0.30 10.74
C LYS A 163 12.14 -0.68 11.06
N MET A 164 12.58 -1.89 10.72
CA MET A 164 13.94 -2.38 10.98
C MET A 164 14.52 -3.03 9.72
N PRO A 165 15.62 -2.49 9.15
CA PRO A 165 16.29 -3.08 7.99
C PRO A 165 16.75 -4.52 8.22
N ILE A 166 16.85 -5.29 7.13
CA ILE A 166 17.34 -6.67 7.17
C ILE A 166 18.87 -6.71 7.27
N SER A 167 19.55 -5.78 6.62
CA SER A 167 21.02 -5.74 6.59
C SER A 167 21.57 -4.38 7.03
N LYS A 168 22.91 -4.29 7.08
CA LYS A 168 23.64 -3.04 7.31
C LYS A 168 23.67 -2.15 6.06
N ASP A 169 23.25 -2.67 4.91
CA ASP A 169 23.28 -1.99 3.61
C ASP A 169 21.87 -1.96 2.99
N PRO A 170 20.95 -1.17 3.58
CA PRO A 170 19.52 -1.21 3.29
C PRO A 170 19.15 -0.82 1.86
N ILE A 171 20.04 -0.17 1.10
CA ILE A 171 19.76 0.21 -0.28
C ILE A 171 19.59 -1.01 -1.21
N HIS A 172 20.21 -2.13 -0.87
CA HIS A 172 20.13 -3.39 -1.64
C HIS A 172 19.08 -4.37 -1.09
N ASP A 173 18.44 -4.03 0.03
CA ASP A 173 17.37 -4.83 0.64
C ASP A 173 16.02 -4.47 0.02
N HIS A 174 15.13 -5.46 -0.10
CA HIS A 174 13.76 -5.22 -0.57
C HIS A 174 12.99 -4.37 0.45
N ALA A 175 12.72 -3.11 0.09
CA ALA A 175 11.81 -2.24 0.82
C ALA A 175 10.38 -2.39 0.30
N VAL A 176 9.40 -2.37 1.20
CA VAL A 176 7.98 -2.55 0.88
C VAL A 176 7.40 -1.26 0.31
N VAL A 177 6.70 -1.37 -0.82
CA VAL A 177 5.96 -0.26 -1.45
C VAL A 177 4.71 0.10 -0.64
N GLY A 178 4.08 -0.88 0.02
CA GLY A 178 2.76 -0.74 0.62
C GLY A 178 1.64 -1.27 -0.28
N ALA A 179 1.96 -2.16 -1.21
CA ALA A 179 1.00 -2.91 -2.01
C ALA A 179 1.22 -4.42 -1.87
N PHE A 180 0.12 -5.16 -1.75
CA PHE A 180 0.11 -6.59 -1.43
C PHE A 180 -0.97 -7.28 -2.24
N TRP A 181 -0.59 -8.30 -3.01
CA TRP A 181 -1.53 -9.10 -3.77
C TRP A 181 -1.72 -10.46 -3.14
N PHE A 182 -2.95 -10.97 -3.20
CA PHE A 182 -3.32 -12.32 -2.81
C PHE A 182 -4.15 -12.94 -3.92
N ARG A 183 -3.83 -14.20 -4.27
CA ARG A 183 -4.58 -14.98 -5.26
C ARG A 183 -6.04 -15.15 -4.87
N GLN A 184 -6.30 -15.25 -3.57
CA GLN A 184 -7.63 -15.35 -2.99
C GLN A 184 -7.70 -14.44 -1.76
N GLY A 185 -8.65 -13.52 -1.72
CA GLY A 185 -8.75 -12.56 -0.62
C GLY A 185 -8.97 -13.20 0.75
N LYS A 186 -9.56 -14.40 0.82
CA LYS A 186 -9.65 -15.19 2.07
C LYS A 186 -8.28 -15.47 2.72
N MET A 187 -7.20 -15.54 1.94
CA MET A 187 -5.83 -15.74 2.47
C MET A 187 -5.37 -14.53 3.29
N PHE A 188 -5.64 -13.32 2.81
CA PHE A 188 -5.38 -12.10 3.58
C PHE A 188 -6.20 -12.08 4.86
N VAL A 189 -7.50 -12.35 4.75
CA VAL A 189 -8.41 -12.32 5.91
C VAL A 189 -7.95 -13.27 7.00
N GLN A 190 -7.62 -14.52 6.65
CA GLN A 190 -7.10 -15.51 7.60
C GLN A 190 -5.79 -15.05 8.25
N ALA A 191 -4.84 -14.52 7.46
CA ALA A 191 -3.57 -14.04 7.97
C ALA A 191 -3.72 -12.83 8.91
N ALA A 192 -4.61 -11.90 8.57
CA ALA A 192 -4.87 -10.70 9.36
C ALA A 192 -5.59 -11.03 10.67
N GLU A 193 -6.57 -11.93 10.64
CA GLU A 193 -7.27 -12.41 11.84
C GLU A 193 -6.32 -13.17 12.78
N GLU A 194 -5.43 -14.00 12.23
CA GLU A 194 -4.42 -14.71 13.03
C GLU A 194 -3.42 -13.74 13.67
N MET A 195 -2.98 -12.72 12.93
CA MET A 195 -2.12 -11.64 13.47
C MET A 195 -2.80 -10.90 14.62
N ILE A 196 -4.07 -10.53 14.47
CA ILE A 196 -4.86 -9.83 15.49
C ILE A 196 -5.08 -10.73 16.71
N LYS A 197 -5.41 -12.01 16.50
CA LYS A 197 -5.57 -13.00 17.57
C LYS A 197 -4.29 -13.18 18.39
N LYS A 198 -3.13 -13.15 17.74
CA LYS A 198 -1.81 -13.16 18.41
C LYS A 198 -1.43 -11.80 19.02
N ASN A 199 -2.18 -10.75 18.70
CA ASN A 199 -1.90 -9.37 19.06
C ASN A 199 -0.50 -8.91 18.60
N THR A 200 -0.04 -9.39 17.45
CA THR A 200 1.26 -8.99 16.88
C THR A 200 1.16 -7.58 16.31
N ARG A 201 1.91 -6.64 16.89
CA ARG A 201 1.84 -5.21 16.55
C ARG A 201 3.22 -4.61 16.41
N ILE A 202 3.30 -3.55 15.62
CA ILE A 202 4.47 -2.68 15.49
C ILE A 202 4.01 -1.29 15.88
N ASN A 203 4.66 -0.66 16.87
CA ASN A 203 4.25 0.65 17.38
C ASN A 203 2.74 0.76 17.73
N ASN A 204 2.18 -0.29 18.34
CA ASN A 204 0.76 -0.45 18.68
C ASN A 204 -0.21 -0.57 17.50
N GLU A 205 0.27 -0.72 16.27
CA GLU A 205 -0.56 -0.86 15.06
C GLU A 205 -0.42 -2.24 14.41
N PHE A 206 -1.50 -2.68 13.76
CA PHE A 206 -1.57 -3.85 12.89
C PHE A 206 -1.23 -3.46 11.45
N TYR A 207 0.00 -3.77 11.02
CA TYR A 207 0.49 -3.51 9.66
C TYR A 207 0.10 -4.63 8.69
N VAL A 208 -0.17 -4.29 7.42
CA VAL A 208 -0.36 -5.31 6.37
C VAL A 208 0.98 -5.99 6.06
N ASP A 209 2.09 -5.28 6.18
CA ASP A 209 3.45 -5.82 6.09
C ASP A 209 3.65 -6.99 7.07
N GLU A 210 3.36 -6.76 8.35
CA GLU A 210 3.49 -7.77 9.41
C GLU A 210 2.53 -8.95 9.22
N CYS A 211 1.36 -8.69 8.62
CA CYS A 211 0.40 -9.74 8.26
C CYS A 211 1.02 -10.79 7.31
N MET A 212 2.01 -10.42 6.50
CA MET A 212 2.68 -11.35 5.59
C MET A 212 3.47 -12.43 6.33
N ASN A 213 4.02 -12.15 7.51
CA ASN A 213 4.65 -13.18 8.35
C ASN A 213 3.63 -14.25 8.76
N ASN A 214 2.39 -13.85 9.09
CA ASN A 214 1.32 -14.80 9.40
C ASN A 214 0.84 -15.56 8.16
N ALA A 215 0.80 -14.91 6.98
CA ALA A 215 0.49 -15.58 5.73
C ALA A 215 1.49 -16.72 5.44
N VAL A 216 2.80 -16.44 5.57
CA VAL A 216 3.86 -17.46 5.42
C VAL A 216 3.68 -18.60 6.42
N GLN A 217 3.38 -18.31 7.69
CA GLN A 217 3.13 -19.32 8.72
C GLN A 217 1.92 -20.21 8.42
N LEU A 218 0.91 -19.66 7.74
CA LEU A 218 -0.29 -20.39 7.30
C LEU A 218 -0.07 -21.18 6.00
N GLY A 219 1.16 -21.20 5.47
CA GLY A 219 1.52 -21.93 4.25
C GLY A 219 1.21 -21.19 2.95
N VAL A 220 0.85 -19.91 3.01
CA VAL A 220 0.69 -19.07 1.81
C VAL A 220 2.06 -18.91 1.14
N ARG A 221 2.16 -19.25 -0.15
CA ARG A 221 3.41 -19.13 -0.91
C ARG A 221 3.60 -17.68 -1.36
N VAL A 222 4.37 -16.93 -0.59
CA VAL A 222 4.62 -15.50 -0.82
C VAL A 222 5.91 -15.30 -1.60
N LYS A 223 5.89 -14.49 -2.67
CA LYS A 223 7.08 -13.99 -3.37
C LYS A 223 7.14 -12.45 -3.34
N VAL A 224 8.30 -11.89 -3.62
CA VAL A 224 8.41 -10.45 -3.90
C VAL A 224 8.07 -10.16 -5.36
N PHE A 225 7.42 -9.02 -5.60
CA PHE A 225 7.31 -8.41 -6.92
C PHE A 225 8.10 -7.10 -6.91
N GLU A 226 9.30 -7.13 -7.49
CA GLU A 226 10.17 -5.95 -7.55
C GLU A 226 9.76 -5.03 -8.70
N ILE A 227 9.25 -3.86 -8.36
CA ILE A 227 8.87 -2.80 -9.31
C ILE A 227 10.12 -2.09 -9.87
N ASP A 228 9.96 -1.33 -10.95
CA ASP A 228 11.08 -0.64 -11.63
C ASP A 228 11.42 0.70 -10.97
N LYS A 229 10.40 1.48 -10.58
CA LYS A 229 10.58 2.81 -9.97
C LYS A 229 9.55 3.04 -8.88
N TYR A 230 10.01 3.61 -7.77
CA TYR A 230 9.21 3.96 -6.61
C TYR A 230 9.36 5.45 -6.32
N ILE A 231 8.25 6.13 -6.05
CA ILE A 231 8.26 7.48 -5.51
C ILE A 231 7.28 7.62 -4.35
N CYS A 232 7.74 8.23 -3.26
CA CYS A 232 6.94 8.44 -2.05
C CYS A 232 6.30 9.82 -2.06
N TRP A 233 5.04 9.91 -1.63
CA TRP A 233 4.33 11.14 -1.28
C TRP A 233 3.76 11.08 0.14
N GLY A 234 4.15 10.08 0.94
CA GLY A 234 3.59 9.81 2.27
C GLY A 234 3.95 10.82 3.36
N THR A 235 4.89 11.73 3.09
CA THR A 235 5.23 12.84 4.00
C THR A 235 5.27 14.18 3.25
N PRO A 236 5.07 15.32 3.95
CA PRO A 236 5.20 16.64 3.35
C PRO A 236 6.56 16.86 2.68
N ASN A 237 7.65 16.38 3.28
CA ASN A 237 8.98 16.52 2.70
C ASN A 237 9.16 15.69 1.42
N ASP A 238 8.60 14.49 1.37
CA ASP A 238 8.65 13.67 0.15
C ASP A 238 7.88 14.34 -1.00
N LEU A 239 6.67 14.85 -0.70
CA LEU A 239 5.85 15.58 -1.67
C LEU A 239 6.52 16.88 -2.15
N LEU A 240 7.08 17.68 -1.25
CA LEU A 240 7.81 18.89 -1.61
C LEU A 240 9.05 18.59 -2.45
N THR A 241 9.79 17.52 -2.11
CA THR A 241 10.96 17.07 -2.90
C THR A 241 10.52 16.66 -4.30
N TYR A 242 9.39 15.95 -4.43
CA TYR A 242 8.82 15.57 -5.71
C TYR A 242 8.45 16.81 -6.54
N ASN A 243 7.68 17.73 -5.98
CA ASN A 243 7.21 18.94 -6.67
C ASN A 243 8.39 19.82 -7.11
N TYR A 244 9.43 19.96 -6.29
CA TYR A 244 10.65 20.68 -6.67
C TYR A 244 11.27 20.14 -7.97
N TRP A 245 11.39 18.81 -8.09
CA TRP A 245 11.94 18.20 -9.30
C TRP A 245 10.96 18.28 -10.47
N GLN A 246 9.66 18.14 -10.24
CA GLN A 246 8.67 18.34 -11.30
C GLN A 246 8.73 19.77 -11.87
N GLU A 247 8.78 20.79 -11.02
CA GLU A 247 8.95 22.18 -11.44
C GLU A 247 10.25 22.37 -12.24
N TYR A 248 11.37 21.81 -11.76
CA TYR A 248 12.65 21.92 -12.46
C TYR A 248 12.63 21.30 -13.86
N PHE A 249 12.03 20.11 -14.02
CA PHE A 249 12.01 19.40 -15.31
C PHE A 249 10.87 19.84 -16.24
N GLN A 250 9.77 20.40 -15.70
CA GLN A 250 8.64 20.89 -16.49
C GLN A 250 8.74 22.38 -16.84
N ALA A 251 9.56 23.15 -16.12
CA ALA A 251 9.89 24.52 -16.51
C ALA A 251 10.53 24.51 -17.90
N THR A 252 9.76 24.89 -18.91
CA THR A 252 10.30 25.19 -20.24
C THR A 252 11.11 26.49 -20.13
N PRO A 253 12.28 26.61 -20.79
CA PRO A 253 13.12 27.82 -20.72
C PRO A 253 12.38 29.12 -21.04
#